data_AF-A0A834CH94-F1
#
_entry.id   AF-A0A834CH94-F1
#
_cell.length_a   1.000
_cell.length_b   1.000
_cell.length_c   1.000
_cell.angle_alpha   90.00
_cell.angle_beta   90.00
_cell.angle_gamma   90.00
#
_symmetry.space_group_name_H-M   'P 1'
#
loop_
_entity.id
_entity.type
_entity.pdbx_description
1 polymer ?
#
loop_
_entity_poly.entity_id
_entity_poly.type
_entity_poly.pdbx_seq_one_letter_code
_entity_poly.pdbx_strand_id
1 'polypeptide(L)'
;MAETAGCDSVPPPDSSVPEEFECKVCFNDFDLDRHLPKLLGCSHTFCRECLEKLHSLEGSGWRVGCPVCRYRTPVREYLIQNLPDNVSLTDSLPFKNHRECVRGADGSVWLHLGVPGLV
;
A
#
# COMPACT_ATOMS: atom_id res chain seq x y z
N MET A 1 -42.76 30.31 -3.62
CA MET A 1 -42.38 28.94 -4.04
C MET A 1 -41.18 29.11 -4.95
N ALA A 2 -39.97 29.11 -4.39
CA ALA A 2 -38.74 29.20 -5.18
C ALA A 2 -37.99 27.89 -4.94
N GLU A 3 -38.00 27.03 -5.94
CA GLU A 3 -37.27 25.78 -5.95
C GLU A 3 -35.81 26.12 -6.23
N THR A 4 -34.98 26.09 -5.19
CA THR A 4 -33.53 26.12 -5.37
C THR A 4 -33.05 24.68 -5.50
N ALA A 5 -32.66 24.32 -6.72
CA ALA A 5 -32.02 23.06 -7.05
C ALA A 5 -30.88 22.76 -6.06
N GLY A 6 -30.93 21.59 -5.42
CA GLY A 6 -29.83 21.06 -4.63
C GLY A 6 -28.65 20.78 -5.55
N CYS A 7 -27.58 21.56 -5.40
CA CYS A 7 -26.29 21.20 -5.95
C CYS A 7 -25.70 20.07 -5.10
N ASP A 8 -25.87 18.84 -5.58
CA ASP A 8 -25.04 17.70 -5.18
C ASP A 8 -23.58 18.08 -5.49
N SER A 9 -22.93 18.66 -4.49
CA SER A 9 -21.55 19.08 -4.56
C SER A 9 -20.69 17.83 -4.44
N VAL A 10 -20.58 17.06 -5.53
CA VAL A 10 -19.53 16.07 -5.67
C VAL A 10 -18.20 16.84 -5.64
N PRO A 11 -17.35 16.63 -4.63
CA PRO A 11 -16.09 17.35 -4.53
C PRO A 11 -15.20 17.07 -5.76
N PRO A 12 -14.31 18.01 -6.14
CA PRO A 12 -13.38 17.80 -7.25
C PRO A 12 -12.50 16.56 -6.98
N PRO A 13 -12.13 15.77 -8.01
CA PRO A 13 -11.17 14.68 -7.86
C PRO A 13 -9.76 15.26 -7.68
N ASP A 14 -9.47 15.78 -6.49
CA ASP A 14 -8.13 16.25 -6.14
C ASP A 14 -7.24 15.04 -5.87
N SER A 15 -6.35 14.75 -6.83
CA SER A 15 -4.99 14.22 -6.62
C SER A 15 -4.82 13.03 -5.67
N SER A 16 -5.81 12.15 -5.60
CA SER A 16 -5.80 11.00 -4.70
C SER A 16 -5.09 9.84 -5.39
N VAL A 17 -3.94 9.41 -4.87
CA VAL A 17 -3.35 8.11 -5.25
C VAL A 17 -4.46 7.07 -5.17
N PRO A 18 -4.67 6.23 -6.19
CA PRO A 18 -5.80 5.31 -6.18
C PRO A 18 -5.74 4.46 -4.91
N GLU A 19 -6.83 4.43 -4.13
CA GLU A 19 -7.01 3.61 -2.92
C GLU A 19 -6.73 2.10 -3.16
N GLU A 20 -6.57 1.75 -4.43
CA GLU A 20 -6.17 0.48 -5.01
C GLU A 20 -4.72 0.09 -4.67
N PHE A 21 -3.85 1.08 -4.41
CA PHE A 21 -2.42 0.89 -4.14
C PHE A 21 -2.06 0.94 -2.65
N GLU A 22 -3.06 0.85 -1.77
CA GLU A 22 -2.87 0.88 -0.33
C GLU A 22 -3.27 -0.46 0.32
N CYS A 23 -2.49 -0.88 1.32
CA CYS A 23 -2.83 -2.06 2.08
C CYS A 23 -4.00 -1.81 3.05
N LYS A 24 -5.08 -2.58 2.92
CA LYS A 24 -6.28 -2.49 3.78
C LYS A 24 -6.08 -2.91 5.26
N VAL A 25 -4.85 -3.23 5.68
CA VAL A 25 -4.52 -3.59 7.07
C VAL A 25 -3.74 -2.47 7.77
N CYS A 26 -2.65 -2.00 7.16
CA CYS A 26 -1.83 -0.93 7.71
C CYS A 26 -2.14 0.46 7.14
N PHE A 27 -2.98 0.54 6.11
CA PHE A 27 -3.27 1.77 5.37
C PHE A 27 -2.01 2.47 4.85
N ASN A 28 -0.95 1.69 4.59
CA ASN A 28 0.26 2.17 3.96
C ASN A 28 0.24 1.77 2.49
N ASP A 29 0.81 2.63 1.67
CA ASP A 29 1.05 2.38 0.26
C ASP A 29 1.89 1.11 0.03
N PHE A 30 1.59 0.41 -1.05
CA PHE A 30 2.41 -0.70 -1.51
C PHE A 30 3.75 -0.20 -2.10
N ASP A 31 4.81 -0.91 -1.78
CA ASP A 31 6.17 -0.65 -2.25
C ASP A 31 6.92 -1.96 -2.52
N LEU A 32 8.05 -1.90 -3.22
CA LEU A 32 8.83 -3.10 -3.57
C LEU A 32 9.69 -3.62 -2.41
N ASP A 33 9.74 -2.91 -1.29
CA ASP A 33 10.59 -3.24 -0.15
C ASP A 33 9.80 -3.92 0.96
N ARG A 34 9.11 -3.19 1.84
CA ARG A 34 8.40 -3.72 3.02
C ARG A 34 6.92 -3.98 2.76
N HIS A 35 6.29 -3.12 1.98
CA HIS A 35 4.87 -3.23 1.66
C HIS A 35 4.64 -3.91 0.31
N LEU A 36 5.43 -4.94 0.00
CA LEU A 36 5.25 -5.71 -1.23
C LEU A 36 3.86 -6.39 -1.23
N PRO A 37 3.03 -6.17 -2.26
CA PRO A 37 1.68 -6.72 -2.31
C PRO A 37 1.73 -8.23 -2.58
N LYS A 38 1.33 -9.04 -1.60
CA LYS A 38 1.26 -10.51 -1.70
C LYS A 38 -0.18 -10.98 -1.88
N LEU A 39 -0.37 -11.97 -2.75
CA LEU A 39 -1.64 -12.64 -3.00
C LEU A 39 -1.85 -13.82 -2.06
N LEU A 40 -3.03 -13.87 -1.44
CA LEU A 40 -3.51 -15.04 -0.71
C LEU A 40 -4.21 -16.01 -1.68
N GLY A 41 -4.42 -17.25 -1.24
CA GLY A 41 -5.15 -18.27 -2.02
C GLY A 41 -6.62 -17.90 -2.31
N CYS A 42 -7.14 -16.86 -1.64
CA CYS A 42 -8.45 -16.29 -1.90
C CYS A 42 -8.43 -15.08 -2.85
N SER A 43 -7.32 -14.78 -3.53
CA SER A 43 -7.10 -13.63 -4.42
C SER A 43 -7.09 -12.23 -3.76
N HIS A 44 -7.26 -12.14 -2.43
CA HIS A 44 -7.06 -10.88 -1.72
C HIS A 44 -5.57 -10.54 -1.61
N THR A 45 -5.25 -9.25 -1.66
CA THR A 45 -3.88 -8.73 -1.62
C THR A 45 -3.63 -7.92 -0.35
N PHE A 46 -2.51 -8.17 0.31
CA PHE A 46 -2.06 -7.41 1.47
C PHE A 46 -0.55 -7.22 1.45
N CYS A 47 -0.05 -6.29 2.27
CA CYS A 47 1.37 -6.00 2.35
C CYS A 47 2.13 -7.16 3.00
N ARG A 48 3.37 -7.42 2.56
CA ARG A 48 4.22 -8.47 3.13
C ARG A 48 4.36 -8.35 4.64
N GLU A 49 4.69 -7.16 5.13
CA GLU A 49 4.85 -6.91 6.57
C GLU A 49 3.58 -7.21 7.38
N CYS A 50 2.41 -6.90 6.81
CA CYS A 50 1.10 -7.15 7.41
C CYS A 50 0.84 -8.64 7.55
N LEU A 51 1.16 -9.41 6.51
CA LEU A 51 1.00 -10.85 6.49
C LEU A 51 2.00 -11.56 7.40
N GLU A 52 3.24 -11.07 7.50
CA GLU A 52 4.24 -11.57 8.45
C GLU A 52 3.78 -11.39 9.90
N LYS A 53 3.19 -10.24 10.24
CA LYS A 53 2.58 -9.99 11.55
C LYS A 53 1.40 -10.94 11.81
N LEU A 54 0.47 -11.05 10.87
CA LEU A 54 -0.70 -11.95 11.00
C LEU A 54 -0.28 -13.41 11.17
N HIS A 55 0.70 -13.85 10.40
CA HIS A 55 1.25 -15.20 10.47
C HIS A 55 1.95 -15.49 11.80
N SER A 56 2.69 -14.51 12.32
CA SER A 56 3.33 -14.59 13.64
C SER A 56 2.30 -14.66 14.77
N LEU A 57 1.19 -13.91 14.66
CA LEU A 57 0.10 -13.91 15.63
C LEU A 57 -0.70 -15.22 15.62
N GLU A 58 -0.87 -15.86 14.46
CA GLU A 58 -1.65 -17.09 14.33
C GLU A 58 -0.93 -18.29 14.95
N GLY A 59 0.39 -18.22 15.17
CA GLY A 59 1.20 -19.19 15.92
C GLY A 59 1.32 -20.59 15.29
N SER A 60 0.52 -20.89 14.25
CA SER A 60 0.53 -22.17 13.56
C SER A 60 1.70 -22.33 12.60
N GLY A 61 2.30 -21.22 12.16
CA GLY A 61 3.48 -21.18 11.28
C GLY A 61 3.24 -21.65 9.84
N TRP A 62 2.22 -22.45 9.55
CA TRP A 62 2.04 -23.05 8.21
C TRP A 62 0.92 -22.42 7.38
N ARG A 63 0.18 -21.46 7.94
CA ARG A 63 -0.98 -20.85 7.30
C ARG A 63 -1.22 -19.44 7.82
N VAL A 64 -1.85 -18.62 6.97
CA VAL A 64 -2.25 -17.25 7.27
C VAL A 64 -3.73 -17.05 6.91
N GLY A 65 -4.51 -16.50 7.84
CA GLY A 65 -5.90 -16.12 7.61
C GLY A 65 -6.04 -14.81 6.85
N CYS A 66 -6.93 -14.77 5.86
CA CYS A 66 -7.34 -13.52 5.21
C CYS A 66 -8.22 -12.70 6.16
N PRO A 67 -7.91 -11.41 6.43
CA PRO A 67 -8.71 -10.57 7.32
C PRO A 67 -10.09 -10.22 6.74
N VAL A 68 -10.26 -10.30 5.42
CA VAL A 68 -11.51 -9.94 4.72
C VAL A 68 -12.47 -11.13 4.66
N CYS A 69 -12.00 -12.26 4.13
CA CYS A 69 -12.88 -13.42 3.85
C CYS A 69 -12.62 -14.63 4.74
N ARG A 70 -11.73 -14.53 5.72
CA ARG A 70 -11.33 -15.60 6.66
C ARG A 70 -10.77 -16.88 6.01
N TYR A 71 -10.47 -16.84 4.70
CA TYR A 71 -9.85 -17.95 4.00
C TYR A 71 -8.42 -18.17 4.49
N ARG A 72 -8.06 -19.43 4.76
CA ARG A 72 -6.72 -19.80 5.24
C ARG A 72 -5.84 -20.20 4.07
N THR A 73 -4.79 -19.42 3.84
CA THR A 73 -3.80 -19.70 2.79
C THR A 73 -2.63 -20.47 3.38
N PRO A 74 -2.27 -21.65 2.85
CA PRO A 74 -1.08 -22.37 3.29
C PRO A 74 0.18 -21.60 2.88
N VAL A 75 1.13 -21.48 3.80
CA VAL A 75 2.40 -20.79 3.61
C VAL A 75 3.49 -21.83 3.45
N ARG A 76 4.12 -21.87 2.27
CA ARG A 76 5.22 -22.80 1.99
C ARG A 76 6.47 -22.40 2.78
N GLU A 77 7.16 -23.41 3.31
CA GLU A 77 8.36 -23.22 4.15
C GLU A 77 8.13 -22.31 5.35
N TYR A 78 6.88 -22.12 5.79
CA TYR A 78 6.55 -21.24 6.92
C TYR A 78 6.98 -19.76 6.71
N LEU A 79 7.27 -19.35 5.46
CA LEU A 79 7.74 -18.00 5.11
C LEU A 79 6.75 -17.28 4.20
N ILE A 80 6.28 -16.10 4.62
CA ILE A 80 5.34 -15.25 3.85
C ILE A 80 5.92 -14.78 2.53
N GLN A 81 7.25 -14.65 2.44
CA GLN A 81 7.94 -14.31 1.19
C GLN A 81 7.66 -15.30 0.06
N ASN A 82 7.35 -16.57 0.37
CA ASN A 82 7.03 -17.60 -0.63
C ASN A 82 5.61 -17.50 -1.20
N LEU A 83 4.75 -16.60 -0.69
CA LEU A 83 3.47 -16.33 -1.31
C LEU A 83 3.67 -15.63 -2.68
N PRO A 84 2.77 -15.83 -3.65
CA PRO A 84 2.86 -15.12 -4.92
C PRO A 84 2.69 -13.61 -4.71
N ASP A 85 3.45 -12.80 -5.45
CA ASP A 85 3.27 -11.35 -5.50
C ASP A 85 2.10 -11.01 -6.42
N ASN A 86 1.39 -9.91 -6.13
CA ASN A 86 0.42 -9.36 -7.08
C ASN A 86 1.16 -8.56 -8.15
N VAL A 87 1.73 -9.27 -9.14
CA VAL A 87 2.52 -8.65 -10.22
C VAL A 87 1.76 -7.53 -10.94
N SER A 88 0.44 -7.64 -11.09
CA SER A 88 -0.37 -6.59 -11.73
C SER A 88 -0.37 -5.30 -10.93
N LEU A 89 -0.47 -5.39 -9.60
CA LEU A 89 -0.35 -4.22 -8.72
C LEU A 89 1.09 -3.73 -8.69
N THR A 90 2.06 -4.64 -8.53
CA THR A 90 3.50 -4.34 -8.48
C THR A 90 3.99 -3.59 -9.72
N ASP A 91 3.57 -4.01 -10.92
CA ASP A 91 3.91 -3.38 -12.20
C ASP A 91 3.27 -2.00 -12.36
N SER A 92 2.07 -1.85 -11.80
CA SER A 92 1.33 -0.59 -11.80
C SER A 92 1.73 0.33 -10.65
N LEU A 93 2.61 -0.11 -9.74
CA LEU A 93 3.04 0.74 -8.63
C LEU A 93 3.74 1.94 -9.24
N PRO A 94 3.28 3.17 -8.93
CA PRO A 94 4.07 4.32 -9.26
C PRO A 94 5.41 4.10 -8.55
N PHE A 95 6.50 4.03 -9.31
CA PHE A 95 7.83 4.12 -8.73
C PHE A 95 7.83 5.42 -7.93
N LYS A 96 7.57 5.30 -6.63
CA LYS A 96 7.71 6.38 -5.68
C LYS A 96 9.20 6.54 -5.55
N ASN A 97 9.79 7.15 -6.57
CA ASN A 97 10.95 7.99 -6.42
C ASN A 97 10.61 8.78 -5.17
N HIS A 98 11.32 8.48 -4.12
CA HIS A 98 11.16 9.10 -2.83
C HIS A 98 11.25 10.62 -3.04
N ARG A 99 10.11 11.24 -3.27
CA ARG A 99 9.90 12.66 -3.08
C ARG A 99 9.30 12.70 -1.70
N GLU A 100 10.16 12.61 -0.69
CA GLU A 100 9.86 13.28 0.56
C GLU A 100 9.53 14.72 0.15
N CYS A 101 8.25 15.01 0.01
CA CYS A 101 7.77 16.38 0.08
C CYS A 101 8.02 16.78 1.53
N VAL A 102 9.26 17.12 1.85
CA VAL A 102 9.54 17.92 3.03
C VAL A 102 8.86 19.25 2.73
N ARG A 103 7.62 19.40 3.20
CA ARG A 103 6.99 20.72 3.25
C ARG A 103 7.90 21.55 4.15
N GLY A 104 8.75 22.37 3.53
CA GLY A 104 9.30 23.52 4.22
C GLY A 104 8.11 24.30 4.79
N ALA A 105 8.22 24.78 6.03
CA ALA A 105 7.17 25.55 6.69
C ALA A 105 6.77 26.83 5.91
N ASP A 106 7.51 27.15 4.84
CA ASP A 106 7.36 28.29 3.92
C ASP A 106 6.69 27.93 2.56
N GLY A 107 6.41 26.66 2.27
CA GLY A 107 5.72 26.24 1.04
C GLY A 107 6.59 26.15 -0.23
N SER A 108 7.91 26.20 -0.11
CA SER A 108 8.83 26.08 -1.26
C SER A 108 9.17 24.61 -1.59
N VAL A 109 9.05 24.21 -2.85
CA VAL A 109 9.51 22.90 -3.37
C VAL A 109 10.87 23.07 -4.06
N TRP A 110 11.93 22.45 -3.54
CA TRP A 110 13.25 22.41 -4.18
C TRP A 110 13.61 21.00 -4.62
N LEU A 111 14.03 20.84 -5.87
CA LEU A 111 14.62 19.61 -6.40
C LEU A 111 16.12 19.67 -6.14
N HIS A 112 16.65 18.86 -5.22
CA HIS A 112 18.10 18.73 -5.06
C HIS A 112 18.70 18.01 -6.26
N LEU A 113 19.24 18.76 -7.23
CA LEU A 113 20.34 18.30 -8.06
C LEU A 113 21.59 18.32 -7.20
N GLY A 114 22.20 17.15 -7.05
CA GLY A 114 23.33 16.92 -6.14
C GLY A 114 24.49 17.88 -6.37
N VAL A 115 25.08 18.34 -5.26
CA VAL A 115 26.45 18.85 -5.26
C VAL A 115 27.27 17.93 -4.35
N PRO A 116 28.23 17.18 -4.92
CA PRO A 116 29.20 16.42 -4.14
C PRO A 116 30.25 17.38 -3.58
N GLY A 117 30.76 17.09 -2.39
CA GLY A 117 32.04 17.64 -1.95
C GLY A 117 32.01 18.32 -0.58
N LEU A 118 32.50 17.56 0.40
CA LEU A 118 33.13 18.08 1.60
C LEU A 118 34.18 19.16 1.25
N VAL A 119 34.16 20.29 1.96
CA VAL A 119 35.28 20.80 2.78
C VAL A 119 34.77 21.90 3.72
#